data_AF-A0A1R2BNR2-F1
#
_entry.id   AF-A0A1R2BNR2-F1
#
_cell.length_a   1.000
_cell.length_b   1.000
_cell.length_c   1.000
_cell.angle_alpha   90.00
_cell.angle_beta   90.00
_cell.angle_gamma   90.00
#
_symmetry.space_group_name_H-M   'P 1'
#
loop_
_entity.id
_entity.type
_entity.pdbx_description
1 polymer ?
#
loop_
_entity_poly.entity_id
_entity_poly.type
_entity_poly.pdbx_seq_one_letter_code
_entity_poly.pdbx_strand_id
1 'polypeptide(L)'
;MDPKHLFIETDDGKSTESLQKELTQIKLEILNSEQGQQCLQVYAQKLQAEHRELKKVLAETNGLLNSKFSSEITNLDEENSDSGKYDCVIDIKSFKDLAGGGWELDFPNPNLIINENYEDCFESIGNSLAFLTVTGAYDKGKTFLLNKLCNANFPSSKKVETKGISFKSTYVSDTTDIIIIDTAGTHGPIKYNEKISEKKETEKRIRDLVFLLSDFFIFVVNDFTTLDQELLEKLEKQLKGNKKKIHKELIVVHNLKDVYTEQMAEKAWEKQVTNLYDMKNKAHVITTTVDGRAQIKWLKTEFTRHVMLISDLLPFGKQVNIDTIGLLRQWVTAFCANHTQKNIFRELFKILNENLKEKQNPGIVRSDSIKEIHVAQDQLLDSNKLSVIKRENKYYLHSPYFKENHLDTTPNSFEPAFDIVRSPEEYLIIIDTPGIAEENLIVRRTKNVLIVEGVREKDFDGESQEFMRSFGKFYLEFKIPSDYDYRSRKKVYKDGTLRISFKHDVDD
;
A
#
# COMPACT_ATOMS: atom_id res chain seq x y z
N MET A 1 -63.31 50.12 -23.85
CA MET A 1 -62.10 50.31 -23.03
C MET A 1 -60.95 49.66 -23.78
N ASP A 2 -59.95 50.45 -24.14
CA ASP A 2 -58.62 50.02 -24.63
C ASP A 2 -57.95 49.06 -23.61
N PRO A 3 -56.99 48.17 -23.97
CA PRO A 3 -55.69 48.65 -24.46
C PRO A 3 -54.92 47.75 -25.47
N LYS A 4 -54.30 48.42 -26.45
CA LYS A 4 -52.88 48.26 -26.90
C LYS A 4 -52.22 46.87 -26.77
N HIS A 5 -52.09 46.15 -27.89
CA HIS A 5 -50.98 45.19 -28.05
C HIS A 5 -49.76 45.87 -28.65
N LEU A 6 -48.75 45.91 -27.80
CA LEU A 6 -47.40 46.42 -27.96
C LEU A 6 -46.67 45.62 -29.05
N PHE A 7 -46.40 46.23 -30.21
CA PHE A 7 -45.32 45.76 -31.09
C PHE A 7 -44.01 46.15 -30.42
N ILE A 8 -43.36 45.20 -29.75
CA ILE A 8 -41.94 45.30 -29.43
C ILE A 8 -41.21 44.74 -30.65
N GLU A 9 -40.68 45.64 -31.47
CA GLU A 9 -39.55 45.34 -32.34
C GLU A 9 -38.38 44.94 -31.43
N THR A 10 -38.03 43.65 -31.44
CA THR A 10 -36.74 43.21 -30.94
C THR A 10 -35.70 43.48 -32.01
N ASP A 11 -34.69 44.24 -31.59
CA ASP A 11 -33.65 44.94 -32.35
C ASP A 11 -32.57 44.01 -32.95
N ASP A 12 -32.98 42.88 -33.54
CA ASP A 12 -32.15 42.05 -34.40
C ASP A 12 -33.06 41.33 -35.40
N GLY A 13 -33.14 41.87 -36.62
CA GLY A 13 -34.09 41.50 -37.67
C GLY A 13 -33.92 40.08 -38.23
N LYS A 14 -34.23 39.07 -37.43
CA LYS A 14 -34.55 37.71 -37.90
C LYS A 14 -36.04 37.47 -37.66
N SER A 15 -36.80 37.17 -38.72
CA SER A 15 -38.20 36.78 -38.57
C SER A 15 -38.31 35.58 -37.62
N THR A 16 -39.42 35.47 -36.89
CA THR A 16 -39.74 34.30 -36.03
C THR A 16 -39.57 32.97 -36.78
N GLU A 17 -39.82 32.98 -38.09
CA GLU A 17 -39.61 31.84 -38.99
C GLU A 17 -38.12 31.54 -39.26
N SER A 18 -37.25 32.55 -39.33
CA SER A 18 -35.80 32.40 -39.44
C SER A 18 -35.18 31.81 -38.17
N LEU A 19 -35.64 32.26 -36.99
CA LEU A 19 -35.20 31.71 -35.70
C LEU A 19 -35.67 30.26 -35.51
N GLN A 20 -36.88 29.92 -35.96
CA GLN A 20 -37.35 28.52 -35.97
C GLN A 20 -36.51 27.63 -36.89
N LYS A 21 -36.09 28.12 -38.05
CA LYS A 21 -35.19 27.38 -38.96
C LYS A 21 -33.82 27.15 -38.33
N GLU A 22 -33.20 28.16 -37.72
CA GLU A 22 -31.92 28.00 -37.00
C GLU A 22 -32.04 27.03 -35.81
N LEU A 23 -33.13 27.12 -35.04
CA LEU A 23 -33.35 26.22 -33.91
C LEU A 23 -33.58 24.76 -34.35
N THR A 24 -34.15 24.56 -35.54
CA THR A 24 -34.31 23.23 -36.15
C THR A 24 -32.96 22.70 -36.66
N GLN A 25 -32.14 23.56 -37.25
CA GLN A 25 -30.79 23.23 -37.72
C GLN A 25 -29.88 22.81 -36.54
N ILE A 26 -29.89 23.59 -35.45
CA ILE A 26 -29.11 23.29 -34.24
C ILE A 26 -29.59 21.97 -33.61
N LYS A 27 -30.90 21.69 -33.58
CA LYS A 27 -31.42 20.40 -33.10
C LYS A 27 -30.95 19.22 -33.95
N LEU A 28 -30.88 19.39 -35.27
CA LEU A 28 -30.34 18.38 -36.19
C LEU A 28 -28.85 18.15 -35.97
N GLU A 29 -28.07 19.22 -35.75
CA GLU A 29 -26.65 19.13 -35.45
C GLU A 29 -26.37 18.44 -34.10
N ILE A 30 -27.16 18.76 -33.06
CA ILE A 30 -27.10 18.07 -31.76
C ILE A 30 -27.43 16.59 -31.92
N LEU A 31 -28.51 16.25 -32.63
CA LEU A 31 -28.91 14.86 -32.86
C LEU A 31 -27.83 14.07 -33.61
N ASN A 32 -27.20 14.67 -34.63
CA ASN A 32 -26.11 14.06 -35.38
C ASN A 32 -24.84 13.89 -34.52
N SER A 33 -24.56 14.84 -33.62
CA SER A 33 -23.45 14.76 -32.66
C SER A 33 -23.66 13.65 -31.62
N GLU A 34 -24.88 13.52 -31.07
CA GLU A 34 -25.25 12.44 -30.15
C GLU A 34 -25.18 11.07 -30.82
N GLN A 35 -25.63 10.95 -32.07
CA GLN A 35 -25.47 9.72 -32.86
C GLN A 35 -24.00 9.40 -33.15
N GLY A 36 -23.18 10.42 -33.41
CA GLY A 36 -21.72 10.27 -33.57
C GLY A 36 -21.04 9.78 -32.29
N GLN A 37 -21.42 10.32 -31.13
CA GLN A 37 -20.93 9.88 -29.82
C GLN A 37 -21.38 8.45 -29.50
N GLN A 38 -22.63 8.09 -29.79
CA GLN A 38 -23.11 6.72 -29.64
C GLN A 38 -22.35 5.74 -30.56
N CYS A 39 -22.07 6.12 -31.80
CA CYS A 39 -21.25 5.31 -32.71
C CYS A 39 -19.82 5.14 -32.21
N LEU A 40 -19.17 6.19 -31.69
CA LEU A 40 -17.84 6.10 -31.07
C LEU A 40 -17.84 5.22 -29.82
N GLN A 41 -18.90 5.28 -29.01
CA GLN A 41 -19.05 4.45 -27.82
C GLN A 41 -19.24 2.97 -28.18
N VAL A 42 -20.04 2.67 -29.20
CA VAL A 42 -20.20 1.30 -29.74
C VAL A 42 -18.89 0.80 -30.34
N TYR A 43 -18.15 1.65 -31.05
CA TYR A 43 -16.85 1.30 -31.61
C TYR A 43 -15.79 1.04 -30.53
N ALA A 44 -15.76 1.85 -29.47
CA ALA A 44 -14.90 1.65 -28.30
C ALA A 44 -15.26 0.34 -27.56
N GLN A 45 -16.54 0.03 -27.40
CA GLN A 45 -16.99 -1.25 -26.84
C GLN A 45 -16.56 -2.44 -27.70
N LYS A 46 -16.62 -2.29 -29.03
CA LYS A 46 -16.16 -3.32 -29.96
C LYS A 46 -14.65 -3.55 -29.89
N LEU A 47 -13.85 -2.49 -29.87
CA LEU A 47 -12.40 -2.55 -29.65
C LEU A 47 -12.03 -3.18 -28.30
N GLN A 48 -12.77 -2.85 -27.23
CA GLN A 48 -12.58 -3.48 -25.93
C GLN A 48 -12.92 -4.98 -25.95
N ALA A 49 -13.96 -5.39 -26.68
CA ALA A 49 -14.30 -6.80 -26.84
C ALA A 49 -13.24 -7.57 -27.67
N GLU A 50 -12.76 -6.99 -28.76
CA GLU A 50 -11.67 -7.56 -29.57
C GLU A 50 -10.37 -7.67 -28.77
N HIS A 51 -10.05 -6.65 -27.94
CA HIS A 51 -8.90 -6.72 -27.05
C HIS A 51 -9.03 -7.83 -25.99
N ARG A 52 -10.24 -8.06 -25.45
CA ARG A 52 -10.50 -9.18 -24.52
C ARG A 52 -10.28 -10.54 -25.17
N GLU A 53 -10.76 -10.73 -26.40
CA GLU A 53 -10.54 -11.97 -27.16
C GLU A 53 -9.05 -12.19 -27.47
N LEU A 54 -8.33 -11.15 -27.88
CA LEU A 54 -6.87 -11.23 -28.08
C LEU A 54 -6.12 -11.59 -26.80
N LYS A 55 -6.50 -11.02 -25.65
CA LYS A 55 -5.93 -11.38 -24.34
C LYS A 55 -6.20 -12.86 -24.01
N LYS A 56 -7.41 -13.38 -24.30
CA LYS A 56 -7.78 -14.77 -24.07
C LYS A 56 -6.93 -15.73 -24.91
N VAL A 57 -6.78 -15.45 -26.20
CA VAL A 57 -5.91 -16.24 -27.10
C VAL A 57 -4.47 -16.20 -26.61
N LEU A 58 -3.96 -15.05 -26.15
CA LEU A 58 -2.61 -14.94 -25.61
C LEU A 58 -2.43 -15.76 -24.31
N ALA A 59 -3.43 -15.76 -23.42
CA ALA A 59 -3.43 -16.53 -22.18
C ALA A 59 -3.45 -18.04 -22.44
N GLU A 60 -4.30 -18.50 -23.37
CA GLU A 60 -4.37 -19.91 -23.80
C GLU A 60 -3.05 -20.34 -24.44
N THR A 61 -2.47 -19.50 -25.30
CA THR A 61 -1.18 -19.78 -25.97
C THR A 61 -0.03 -19.85 -24.97
N ASN A 62 0.02 -18.94 -23.99
CA ASN A 62 1.01 -18.95 -22.91
C ASN A 62 0.84 -20.14 -21.97
N GLY A 63 -0.40 -20.56 -21.67
CA GLY A 63 -0.68 -21.77 -20.89
C GLY A 63 -0.24 -23.05 -21.62
N LEU A 64 -0.45 -23.12 -22.94
CA LEU A 64 0.03 -24.20 -23.79
C LEU A 64 1.56 -24.21 -23.92
N LEU A 65 2.20 -23.04 -24.02
CA LEU A 65 3.65 -22.89 -24.03
C LEU A 65 4.24 -23.33 -22.69
N ASN A 66 3.71 -22.85 -21.56
CA ASN A 66 4.20 -23.22 -20.23
C ASN A 66 4.02 -24.73 -19.95
N SER A 67 2.92 -25.34 -20.38
CA SER A 67 2.72 -26.78 -20.22
C SER A 67 3.63 -27.64 -21.12
N LYS A 68 3.94 -27.17 -22.34
CA LYS A 68 4.88 -27.85 -23.25
C LYS A 68 6.35 -27.68 -22.85
N PHE A 69 6.74 -26.52 -22.31
CA PHE A 69 8.15 -26.17 -22.12
C PHE A 69 8.63 -26.18 -20.65
N SER A 70 7.79 -26.66 -19.71
CA SER A 70 8.16 -26.84 -18.29
C SER A 70 9.42 -27.70 -18.06
N SER A 71 9.82 -28.52 -19.04
CA SER A 71 11.01 -29.38 -18.95
C SER A 71 12.23 -28.88 -19.74
N GLU A 72 12.08 -27.89 -20.63
CA GLU A 72 13.16 -27.45 -21.54
C GLU A 72 13.66 -26.01 -21.27
N ILE A 73 12.91 -25.16 -20.55
CA ILE A 73 13.26 -23.74 -20.30
C ILE A 73 14.29 -23.55 -19.15
N THR A 74 14.84 -24.61 -18.57
CA THR A 74 15.81 -24.43 -17.47
C THR A 74 17.19 -23.93 -17.90
N ASN A 75 17.55 -23.95 -19.19
CA ASN A 75 18.96 -23.84 -19.60
C ASN A 75 19.32 -22.91 -20.79
N LEU A 76 18.45 -22.01 -21.31
CA LEU A 76 18.80 -21.27 -22.56
C LEU A 76 18.62 -19.73 -22.62
N ASP A 77 18.15 -19.05 -21.58
CA ASP A 77 18.06 -17.57 -21.57
C ASP A 77 18.97 -16.92 -20.51
N GLU A 78 20.26 -17.28 -20.51
CA GLU A 78 21.23 -16.85 -19.50
C GLU A 78 22.11 -15.63 -19.88
N GLU A 79 21.88 -14.94 -21.00
CA GLU A 79 22.76 -13.80 -21.39
C GLU A 79 22.08 -12.46 -21.76
N ASN A 80 20.77 -12.27 -21.53
CA ASN A 80 20.15 -10.92 -21.57
C ASN A 80 19.35 -10.65 -20.29
N SER A 81 20.04 -10.19 -19.26
CA SER A 81 19.49 -9.93 -17.93
C SER A 81 18.56 -8.71 -17.90
N ASP A 82 17.34 -8.92 -17.37
CA ASP A 82 16.27 -7.96 -17.01
C ASP A 82 15.20 -7.53 -18.05
N SER A 83 15.34 -7.78 -19.35
CA SER A 83 14.31 -7.35 -20.32
C SER A 83 12.96 -8.07 -20.13
N GLY A 84 11.87 -7.33 -19.91
CA GLY A 84 10.50 -7.85 -19.84
C GLY A 84 10.03 -8.39 -18.48
N LYS A 85 10.86 -8.29 -17.43
CA LYS A 85 10.54 -8.80 -16.08
C LYS A 85 9.36 -8.04 -15.43
N TYR A 86 9.46 -6.71 -15.40
CA TYR A 86 8.50 -5.79 -14.80
C TYR A 86 8.08 -4.73 -15.81
N ASP A 87 6.94 -4.08 -15.57
CA ASP A 87 6.55 -2.92 -16.37
C ASP A 87 7.30 -1.67 -15.93
N CYS A 88 7.54 -1.54 -14.62
CA CYS A 88 8.34 -0.46 -14.06
C CYS A 88 9.07 -0.94 -12.79
N VAL A 89 10.28 -0.44 -12.62
CA VAL A 89 11.10 -0.59 -11.42
C VAL A 89 11.43 0.79 -10.88
N ILE A 90 11.02 1.07 -9.65
CA ILE A 90 11.37 2.26 -8.89
C ILE A 90 12.57 1.90 -8.02
N ASP A 91 13.77 2.34 -8.41
CA ASP A 91 15.01 2.07 -7.68
C ASP A 91 15.12 3.02 -6.48
N ILE A 92 14.83 2.48 -5.30
CA ILE A 92 14.86 3.20 -4.01
C ILE A 92 16.07 2.74 -3.22
N LYS A 93 17.18 3.47 -3.36
CA LYS A 93 18.38 3.27 -2.53
C LYS A 93 18.21 3.93 -1.16
N SER A 94 17.73 5.17 -1.18
CA SER A 94 17.38 5.93 0.02
C SER A 94 16.14 6.76 -0.20
N PHE A 95 15.34 6.94 0.84
CA PHE A 95 14.22 7.88 0.82
C PHE A 95 14.69 9.35 0.76
N LYS A 96 15.94 9.63 1.14
CA LYS A 96 16.53 10.97 1.02
C LYS A 96 16.71 11.39 -0.43
N ASP A 97 16.95 10.43 -1.32
CA ASP A 97 17.20 10.69 -2.74
C ASP A 97 16.00 11.34 -3.40
N LEU A 98 14.78 11.09 -2.90
CA LEU A 98 13.54 11.68 -3.42
C LEU A 98 13.58 13.22 -3.43
N ALA A 99 14.23 13.84 -2.44
CA ALA A 99 14.40 15.30 -2.37
C ALA A 99 15.63 15.84 -3.10
N GLY A 100 16.58 14.96 -3.45
CA GLY A 100 17.82 15.33 -4.13
C GLY A 100 17.82 14.90 -5.59
N GLY A 101 18.44 13.75 -5.86
CA GLY A 101 18.60 13.21 -7.21
C GLY A 101 17.31 12.68 -7.85
N GLY A 102 16.32 12.34 -7.03
CA GLY A 102 15.12 11.56 -7.38
C GLY A 102 15.35 10.04 -7.33
N TRP A 103 14.27 9.27 -7.22
CA TRP A 103 14.31 7.82 -7.41
C TRP A 103 14.29 7.49 -8.89
N GLU A 104 15.24 6.69 -9.34
CA GLU A 104 15.31 6.27 -10.75
C GLU A 104 14.12 5.37 -11.09
N LEU A 105 13.48 5.65 -12.22
CA LEU A 105 12.40 4.86 -12.79
C LEU A 105 12.94 4.18 -14.04
N ASP A 106 12.96 2.85 -13.99
CA ASP A 106 13.31 2.00 -15.12
C ASP A 106 12.06 1.32 -15.67
N PHE A 107 12.00 1.16 -17.00
CA PHE A 107 10.88 0.56 -17.72
C PHE A 107 11.44 -0.60 -18.58
N PRO A 108 11.76 -1.73 -17.95
CA PRO A 108 12.51 -2.80 -18.62
C PRO A 108 11.67 -3.62 -19.61
N ASN A 109 10.35 -3.39 -19.67
CA ASN A 109 9.48 -4.05 -20.65
C ASN A 109 9.57 -3.33 -22.01
N PRO A 110 10.20 -3.95 -23.03
CA PRO A 110 10.43 -3.30 -24.33
C PRO A 110 9.13 -3.08 -25.13
N ASN A 111 8.02 -3.72 -24.74
CA ASN A 111 6.73 -3.55 -25.39
C ASN A 111 5.96 -2.33 -24.86
N LEU A 112 6.47 -1.64 -23.83
CA LEU A 112 5.89 -0.40 -23.34
C LEU A 112 6.28 0.76 -24.26
N ILE A 113 5.27 1.39 -24.86
CA ILE A 113 5.44 2.63 -25.61
C ILE A 113 5.34 3.79 -24.62
N ILE A 114 6.47 4.41 -24.32
CA ILE A 114 6.52 5.63 -23.52
C ILE A 114 6.41 6.82 -24.48
N ASN A 115 5.28 7.53 -24.42
CA ASN A 115 5.07 8.74 -25.23
C ASN A 115 6.14 9.80 -24.90
N GLU A 116 6.46 10.66 -25.87
CA GLU A 116 7.44 11.75 -25.70
C GLU A 116 7.03 12.72 -24.58
N ASN A 117 5.71 12.90 -24.39
CA ASN A 117 5.17 13.60 -23.23
C ASN A 117 5.14 12.66 -22.02
N TYR A 118 6.12 12.83 -21.14
CA TYR A 118 6.33 11.98 -19.97
C TYR A 118 5.28 12.19 -18.87
N GLU A 119 4.49 13.26 -18.90
CA GLU A 119 3.34 13.40 -17.98
C GLU A 119 2.22 12.41 -18.35
N ASP A 120 2.06 12.11 -19.65
CA ASP A 120 1.02 11.20 -20.17
C ASP A 120 1.39 9.72 -20.02
N CYS A 121 2.69 9.38 -19.96
CA CYS A 121 3.12 7.96 -19.86
C CYS A 121 2.72 7.30 -18.54
N PHE A 122 2.60 8.09 -17.46
CA PHE A 122 2.08 7.61 -16.19
C PHE A 122 0.56 7.50 -16.18
N GLU A 123 -0.14 8.19 -17.09
CA GLU A 123 -1.58 8.03 -17.26
C GLU A 123 -1.92 6.75 -18.02
N SER A 124 -1.04 6.29 -18.92
CA SER A 124 -1.25 5.06 -19.69
C SER A 124 -0.76 3.80 -18.98
N ILE A 125 0.28 3.90 -18.14
CA ILE A 125 0.89 2.76 -17.43
C ILE A 125 0.39 2.68 -15.99
N GLY A 126 0.20 1.46 -15.48
CA GLY A 126 -0.07 1.24 -14.06
C GLY A 126 -1.52 1.44 -13.64
N ASN A 127 -2.47 1.36 -14.59
CA ASN A 127 -3.90 1.35 -14.32
C ASN A 127 -4.41 -0.07 -14.03
N SER A 128 -5.12 -0.25 -12.92
CA SER A 128 -5.63 -1.56 -12.53
C SER A 128 -6.79 -1.51 -11.55
N LEU A 129 -7.51 -2.62 -11.38
CA LEU A 129 -8.65 -2.70 -10.44
C LEU A 129 -8.21 -2.83 -8.99
N ALA A 130 -7.06 -3.46 -8.75
CA ALA A 130 -6.49 -3.63 -7.42
C ALA A 130 -4.97 -3.77 -7.47
N PHE A 131 -4.32 -3.37 -6.38
CA PHE A 131 -2.89 -3.56 -6.16
C PHE A 131 -2.65 -4.69 -5.16
N LEU A 132 -1.92 -5.72 -5.57
CA LEU A 132 -1.61 -6.89 -4.76
C LEU A 132 -0.11 -6.95 -4.47
N THR A 133 0.24 -7.07 -3.20
CA THR A 133 1.62 -7.24 -2.75
C THR A 133 1.81 -8.61 -2.12
N VAL A 134 2.96 -9.22 -2.41
CA VAL A 134 3.47 -10.38 -1.68
C VAL A 134 4.73 -9.98 -0.93
N THR A 135 4.71 -10.10 0.41
CA THR A 135 5.84 -9.81 1.28
C THR A 135 6.19 -11.00 2.17
N GLY A 136 7.34 -10.94 2.83
CA GLY A 136 7.91 -12.02 3.63
C GLY A 136 9.42 -12.04 3.53
N ALA A 137 10.07 -12.69 4.49
CA ALA A 137 11.54 -12.80 4.54
C ALA A 137 12.12 -13.46 3.27
N TYR A 138 13.43 -13.33 3.09
CA TYR A 138 14.16 -14.00 2.01
C TYR A 138 13.93 -15.53 2.03
N ASP A 139 13.86 -16.15 0.85
CA ASP A 139 13.68 -17.61 0.65
C ASP A 139 12.40 -18.27 1.24
N LYS A 140 11.32 -17.49 1.43
CA LYS A 140 10.01 -17.98 1.89
C LYS A 140 9.07 -18.46 0.77
N GLY A 141 9.49 -18.41 -0.50
CA GLY A 141 8.66 -18.88 -1.63
C GLY A 141 7.67 -17.85 -2.20
N LYS A 142 7.92 -16.55 -1.98
CA LYS A 142 7.12 -15.44 -2.55
C LYS A 142 6.95 -15.53 -4.07
N THR A 143 8.07 -15.72 -4.80
CA THR A 143 8.05 -15.84 -6.27
C THR A 143 7.25 -17.07 -6.72
N PHE A 144 7.36 -18.19 -5.99
CA PHE A 144 6.57 -19.39 -6.29
C PHE A 144 5.06 -19.10 -6.17
N LEU A 145 4.65 -18.45 -5.08
CA LEU A 145 3.26 -18.04 -4.90
C LEU A 145 2.80 -17.06 -6.00
N LEU A 146 3.61 -16.04 -6.32
CA LEU A 146 3.29 -15.05 -7.35
C LEU A 146 3.05 -15.69 -8.73
N ASN A 147 3.95 -16.58 -9.15
CA ASN A 147 3.86 -17.27 -10.45
C ASN A 147 2.68 -18.26 -10.51
N LYS A 148 2.22 -18.77 -9.37
CA LYS A 148 1.03 -19.62 -9.31
C LYS A 148 -0.26 -18.79 -9.29
N LEU A 149 -0.26 -17.70 -8.52
CA LEU A 149 -1.41 -16.83 -8.36
C LEU A 149 -1.74 -16.09 -9.66
N CYS A 150 -0.72 -15.63 -10.37
CA CYS A 150 -0.83 -14.85 -11.60
C CYS A 150 -0.31 -15.61 -12.80
N ASN A 151 -0.81 -15.32 -14.00
CA ASN A 151 -0.23 -15.86 -15.24
C ASN A 151 1.02 -15.06 -15.65
N ALA A 152 2.03 -15.03 -14.77
CA ALA A 152 3.23 -14.22 -14.93
C ALA A 152 4.49 -15.04 -14.57
N ASN A 153 5.59 -14.74 -15.26
CA ASN A 153 6.90 -15.35 -15.03
C ASN A 153 7.80 -14.36 -14.28
N PHE A 154 7.68 -14.30 -12.96
CA PHE A 154 8.62 -13.57 -12.11
C PHE A 154 9.88 -14.41 -11.84
N PRO A 155 11.08 -13.86 -12.04
CA PRO A 155 12.35 -14.48 -11.68
C PRO A 155 12.48 -14.80 -10.19
N SER A 156 13.08 -15.94 -9.89
CA SER A 156 13.34 -16.35 -8.51
C SER A 156 14.27 -15.38 -7.78
N SER A 157 13.89 -15.01 -6.56
CA SER A 157 14.71 -14.21 -5.62
C SER A 157 16.11 -14.75 -5.32
N LYS A 158 16.43 -16.02 -5.68
CA LYS A 158 17.79 -16.57 -5.60
C LYS A 158 18.71 -16.14 -6.75
N LYS A 159 18.15 -15.68 -7.87
CA LYS A 159 18.90 -15.35 -9.09
C LYS A 159 19.06 -13.84 -9.32
N VAL A 160 18.09 -13.02 -8.90
CA VAL A 160 18.10 -11.57 -9.10
C VAL A 160 17.48 -10.88 -7.89
N GLU A 161 18.19 -9.94 -7.27
CA GLU A 161 17.63 -9.07 -6.23
C GLU A 161 16.71 -8.02 -6.85
N THR A 162 15.44 -7.97 -6.44
CA THR A 162 14.49 -6.93 -6.85
C THR A 162 14.91 -5.60 -6.22
N LYS A 163 14.99 -4.52 -7.00
CA LYS A 163 15.34 -3.17 -6.51
C LYS A 163 14.09 -2.41 -6.08
N GLY A 164 14.17 -1.74 -4.94
CA GLY A 164 13.13 -0.84 -4.42
C GLY A 164 11.71 -1.42 -4.51
N ILE A 165 10.89 -0.79 -5.33
CA ILE A 165 9.50 -1.20 -5.63
C ILE A 165 9.42 -1.52 -7.12
N SER A 166 9.12 -2.77 -7.46
CA SER A 166 8.90 -3.19 -8.84
C SER A 166 7.44 -3.58 -9.03
N PHE A 167 6.85 -3.28 -10.18
CA PHE A 167 5.47 -3.70 -10.43
C PHE A 167 5.22 -4.20 -11.84
N LYS A 168 4.21 -5.07 -11.95
CA LYS A 168 3.79 -5.66 -13.22
C LYS A 168 2.28 -5.77 -13.28
N SER A 169 1.73 -5.34 -14.41
CA SER A 169 0.33 -5.46 -14.74
C SER A 169 0.06 -6.89 -15.20
N THR A 170 -0.91 -7.54 -14.59
CA THR A 170 -1.28 -8.92 -14.87
C THR A 170 -2.76 -9.13 -14.62
N TYR A 171 -3.23 -10.36 -14.69
CA TYR A 171 -4.60 -10.72 -14.46
C TYR A 171 -4.67 -11.98 -13.59
N VAL A 172 -5.69 -12.03 -12.75
CA VAL A 172 -5.99 -13.19 -11.89
C VAL A 172 -7.08 -14.07 -12.52
N SER A 173 -7.95 -13.44 -13.30
CA SER A 173 -9.00 -14.05 -14.11
C SER A 173 -9.23 -13.20 -15.35
N ASP A 174 -9.97 -13.72 -16.34
CA ASP A 174 -10.20 -13.05 -17.64
C ASP A 174 -10.77 -11.63 -17.53
N THR A 175 -11.41 -11.29 -16.42
CA THR A 175 -12.04 -9.99 -16.17
C THR A 175 -11.35 -9.16 -15.10
N THR A 176 -10.32 -9.70 -14.43
CA THR A 176 -9.71 -9.07 -13.26
C THR A 176 -8.25 -8.76 -13.52
N ASP A 177 -8.02 -7.58 -14.10
CA ASP A 177 -6.70 -6.98 -14.21
C ASP A 177 -6.25 -6.46 -12.83
N ILE A 178 -5.05 -6.85 -12.40
CA ILE A 178 -4.40 -6.41 -11.15
C ILE A 178 -2.99 -5.91 -11.44
N ILE A 179 -2.43 -5.12 -10.51
CA ILE A 179 -0.99 -4.87 -10.48
C ILE A 179 -0.39 -5.63 -9.32
N ILE A 180 0.63 -6.42 -9.64
CA ILE A 180 1.50 -7.04 -8.65
C ILE A 180 2.60 -6.06 -8.30
N ILE A 181 2.72 -5.76 -7.03
CA ILE A 181 3.86 -5.03 -6.46
C ILE A 181 4.79 -6.06 -5.84
N ASP A 182 5.96 -6.19 -6.42
CA ASP A 182 7.05 -7.02 -5.92
C ASP A 182 8.11 -6.11 -5.28
N THR A 183 8.53 -6.48 -4.07
CA THR A 183 9.49 -5.72 -3.29
C THR A 183 10.73 -6.55 -3.05
N ALA A 184 11.87 -5.88 -2.87
CA ALA A 184 13.06 -6.54 -2.37
C ALA A 184 12.71 -7.36 -1.11
N GLY A 185 13.14 -8.64 -1.04
CA GLY A 185 12.95 -9.44 0.16
C GLY A 185 13.65 -8.80 1.36
N THR A 186 13.00 -8.78 2.51
CA THR A 186 13.62 -8.23 3.73
C THR A 186 14.76 -9.11 4.21
N HIS A 187 15.78 -8.49 4.82
CA HIS A 187 16.97 -9.16 5.36
C HIS A 187 17.89 -9.82 4.31
N GLY A 188 17.87 -9.33 3.06
CA GLY A 188 18.85 -9.76 2.05
C GLY A 188 20.28 -9.35 2.41
N PRO A 189 21.31 -10.05 1.91
CA PRO A 189 22.72 -9.72 2.17
C PRO A 189 23.06 -8.30 1.71
N ILE A 190 24.06 -7.68 2.34
CA ILE A 190 24.51 -6.32 1.99
C ILE A 190 25.96 -6.33 1.52
N LYS A 191 26.35 -5.33 0.72
CA LYS A 191 27.77 -5.17 0.38
C LYS A 191 28.55 -4.68 1.60
N TYR A 192 29.84 -5.02 1.68
CA TYR A 192 30.70 -4.67 2.81
C TYR A 192 30.77 -3.16 3.09
N ASN A 193 30.63 -2.33 2.06
CA ASN A 193 30.66 -0.87 2.14
C ASN A 193 29.30 -0.21 2.41
N GLU A 194 28.21 -0.98 2.49
CA GLU A 194 26.87 -0.49 2.78
C GLU A 194 26.58 -0.59 4.29
N LYS A 195 25.74 0.31 4.81
CA LYS A 195 25.34 0.27 6.23
C LYS A 195 24.09 -0.60 6.42
N ILE A 196 24.19 -1.61 7.28
CA ILE A 196 23.06 -2.50 7.61
C ILE A 196 21.85 -1.70 8.13
N SER A 197 22.08 -0.69 8.98
CA SER A 197 21.01 0.12 9.57
C SER A 197 20.22 0.92 8.52
N GLU A 198 20.91 1.53 7.56
CA GLU A 198 20.28 2.28 6.47
C GLU A 198 19.46 1.36 5.57
N LYS A 199 19.99 0.18 5.23
CA LYS A 199 19.22 -0.81 4.46
C LYS A 199 17.97 -1.27 5.22
N LYS A 200 18.09 -1.58 6.52
CA LYS A 200 16.93 -1.97 7.35
C LYS A 200 15.87 -0.87 7.41
N GLU A 201 16.27 0.39 7.53
CA GLU A 201 15.34 1.53 7.52
C GLU A 201 14.65 1.71 6.17
N THR A 202 15.41 1.66 5.07
CA THR A 202 14.84 1.72 3.70
C THR A 202 13.89 0.56 3.46
N GLU A 203 14.25 -0.68 3.78
CA GLU A 203 13.37 -1.86 3.67
C GLU A 203 12.09 -1.69 4.50
N LYS A 204 12.20 -1.19 5.73
CA LYS A 204 11.05 -0.91 6.60
C LYS A 204 10.11 0.11 5.94
N ARG A 205 10.66 1.23 5.46
CA ARG A 205 9.87 2.30 4.82
C ARG A 205 9.25 1.86 3.49
N ILE A 206 9.96 1.08 2.67
CA ILE A 206 9.40 0.48 1.45
C ILE A 206 8.21 -0.40 1.79
N ARG A 207 8.33 -1.27 2.80
CA ARG A 207 7.24 -2.15 3.23
C ARG A 207 6.03 -1.35 3.71
N ASP A 208 6.23 -0.29 4.49
CA ASP A 208 5.14 0.54 5.00
C ASP A 208 4.44 1.29 3.86
N LEU A 209 5.20 1.86 2.92
CA LEU A 209 4.68 2.52 1.72
C LEU A 209 3.87 1.56 0.85
N VAL A 210 4.41 0.38 0.58
CA VAL A 210 3.73 -0.66 -0.22
C VAL A 210 2.50 -1.18 0.51
N PHE A 211 2.54 -1.31 1.83
CA PHE A 211 1.37 -1.69 2.62
C PHE A 211 0.23 -0.68 2.51
N LEU A 212 0.53 0.62 2.43
CA LEU A 212 -0.48 1.65 2.18
C LEU A 212 -0.99 1.65 0.74
N LEU A 213 -0.10 1.38 -0.22
CA LEU A 213 -0.44 1.33 -1.63
C LEU A 213 -1.31 0.11 -1.95
N SER A 214 -1.09 -1.02 -1.28
CA SER A 214 -1.74 -2.29 -1.62
C SER A 214 -3.18 -2.41 -1.10
N ASP A 215 -4.08 -2.85 -1.97
CA ASP A 215 -5.41 -3.30 -1.59
C ASP A 215 -5.34 -4.71 -0.98
N PHE A 216 -4.59 -5.62 -1.59
CA PHE A 216 -4.33 -6.96 -1.08
C PHE A 216 -2.90 -7.11 -0.61
N PHE A 217 -2.72 -7.58 0.62
CA PHE A 217 -1.41 -7.74 1.20
C PHE A 217 -1.23 -9.17 1.70
N ILE A 218 -0.37 -9.92 1.01
CA ILE A 218 -0.08 -11.31 1.31
C ILE A 218 1.27 -11.41 2.03
N PHE A 219 1.27 -11.99 3.22
CA PHE A 219 2.45 -12.26 4.02
C PHE A 219 2.79 -13.75 3.96
N VAL A 220 3.93 -14.09 3.38
CA VAL A 220 4.38 -15.48 3.19
C VAL A 220 5.39 -15.86 4.27
N VAL A 221 5.07 -16.92 4.99
CA VAL A 221 5.89 -17.49 6.07
C VAL A 221 6.15 -18.97 5.78
N ASN A 222 7.24 -19.52 6.32
CA ASN A 222 7.44 -20.97 6.32
C ASN A 222 7.02 -21.47 7.70
N ASP A 223 7.99 -21.66 8.59
CA ASP A 223 7.72 -21.73 10.03
C ASP A 223 7.26 -20.37 10.54
N PHE A 224 6.12 -20.35 11.21
CA PHE A 224 5.52 -19.14 11.77
C PHE A 224 6.15 -18.81 13.14
N THR A 225 7.28 -18.11 13.09
CA THR A 225 8.11 -17.81 14.25
C THR A 225 7.58 -16.62 15.05
N THR A 226 8.17 -16.35 16.22
CA THR A 226 7.85 -15.15 17.01
C THR A 226 8.16 -13.85 16.26
N LEU A 227 9.21 -13.82 15.44
CA LEU A 227 9.54 -12.66 14.60
C LEU A 227 8.46 -12.39 13.54
N ASP A 228 7.89 -13.46 12.97
CA ASP A 228 6.79 -13.33 12.01
C ASP A 228 5.50 -12.85 12.71
N GLN A 229 5.26 -13.31 13.93
CA GLN A 229 4.14 -12.87 14.77
C GLN A 229 4.27 -11.39 15.15
N GLU A 230 5.43 -10.94 15.61
CA GLU A 230 5.70 -9.53 15.93
C GLU A 230 5.47 -8.62 14.72
N LEU A 231 5.93 -9.03 13.54
CA LEU A 231 5.69 -8.30 12.30
C LEU A 231 4.20 -8.29 11.92
N LEU A 232 3.51 -9.43 12.05
CA LEU A 232 2.09 -9.53 11.78
C LEU A 232 1.27 -8.62 12.69
N GLU A 233 1.53 -8.65 14.00
CA GLU A 233 0.88 -7.76 14.98
C GLU A 233 1.09 -6.29 14.65
N LYS A 234 2.29 -5.92 14.17
CA LYS A 234 2.56 -4.56 13.73
C LYS A 234 1.70 -4.17 12.54
N LEU A 235 1.60 -5.03 11.53
CA LEU A 235 0.76 -4.78 10.34
C LEU A 235 -0.73 -4.73 10.71
N GLU A 236 -1.21 -5.57 11.63
CA GLU A 236 -2.57 -5.54 12.15
C GLU A 236 -2.89 -4.22 12.88
N LYS A 237 -1.96 -3.74 13.72
CA LYS A 237 -2.10 -2.43 14.38
C LYS A 237 -2.21 -1.30 13.36
N GLN A 238 -1.44 -1.35 12.27
CA GLN A 238 -1.57 -0.39 11.17
C GLN A 238 -2.92 -0.49 10.46
N LEU A 239 -3.44 -1.69 10.19
CA LEU A 239 -4.78 -1.87 9.62
C LEU A 239 -5.85 -1.25 10.52
N LYS A 240 -5.77 -1.51 11.83
CA LYS A 240 -6.74 -1.01 12.81
C LYS A 240 -6.71 0.52 12.90
N GLY A 241 -5.53 1.13 12.85
CA GLY A 241 -5.36 2.58 12.87
C GLY A 241 -5.78 3.28 11.58
N ASN A 242 -5.68 2.61 10.42
CA ASN A 242 -5.93 3.23 9.12
C ASN A 242 -7.40 3.14 8.70
N LYS A 243 -8.17 4.18 9.02
CA LYS A 243 -9.59 4.28 8.64
C LYS A 243 -9.85 4.35 7.13
N LYS A 244 -8.86 4.78 6.34
CA LYS A 244 -8.99 4.98 4.88
C LYS A 244 -8.82 3.67 4.08
N LYS A 245 -8.21 2.64 4.66
CA LYS A 245 -7.97 1.38 3.95
C LYS A 245 -9.27 0.59 3.82
N ILE A 246 -9.65 0.29 2.58
CA ILE A 246 -10.91 -0.38 2.23
C ILE A 246 -10.84 -1.87 2.63
N HIS A 247 -9.74 -2.53 2.30
CA HIS A 247 -9.47 -3.90 2.71
C HIS A 247 -8.76 -3.92 4.06
N LYS A 248 -9.42 -4.49 5.08
CA LYS A 248 -8.95 -4.52 6.47
C LYS A 248 -8.44 -5.89 6.88
N GLU A 249 -8.01 -6.69 5.92
CA GLU A 249 -7.55 -8.05 6.17
C GLU A 249 -6.20 -8.31 5.50
N LEU A 250 -5.35 -9.03 6.21
CA LEU A 250 -4.09 -9.56 5.71
C LEU A 250 -4.28 -11.03 5.34
N ILE A 251 -3.59 -11.48 4.30
CA ILE A 251 -3.56 -12.91 3.96
C ILE A 251 -2.20 -13.45 4.40
N VAL A 252 -2.18 -14.42 5.30
CA VAL A 252 -0.97 -15.11 5.73
C VAL A 252 -0.92 -16.46 5.02
N VAL A 253 0.12 -16.68 4.21
CA VAL A 253 0.34 -17.94 3.49
C VAL A 253 1.45 -18.70 4.21
N HIS A 254 1.09 -19.82 4.83
CA HIS A 254 2.02 -20.74 5.46
C HIS A 254 2.56 -21.71 4.40
N ASN A 255 3.74 -21.42 3.88
CA ASN A 255 4.44 -22.23 2.90
C ASN A 255 5.23 -23.36 3.58
N LEU A 256 4.54 -24.48 3.82
CA LEU A 256 5.05 -25.69 4.44
C LEU A 256 5.87 -26.52 3.44
N LYS A 257 6.93 -25.92 2.88
CA LYS A 257 7.75 -26.52 1.81
C LYS A 257 8.49 -27.80 2.22
N ASP A 258 8.70 -27.98 3.52
CA ASP A 258 9.43 -29.12 4.12
C ASP A 258 8.47 -30.20 4.70
N VAL A 259 7.19 -30.15 4.34
CA VAL A 259 6.18 -31.15 4.74
C VAL A 259 5.97 -32.17 3.63
N TYR A 260 6.08 -33.45 3.98
CA TYR A 260 6.07 -34.56 3.00
C TYR A 260 4.85 -35.48 3.07
N THR A 261 3.97 -35.32 4.06
CA THR A 261 2.76 -36.14 4.23
C THR A 261 1.58 -35.29 4.70
N GLU A 262 0.36 -35.75 4.41
CA GLU A 262 -0.88 -35.09 4.84
C GLU A 262 -0.97 -34.97 6.36
N GLN A 263 -0.64 -36.03 7.09
CA GLN A 263 -0.61 -36.01 8.57
C GLN A 263 0.39 -34.99 9.14
N MET A 264 1.55 -34.82 8.49
CA MET A 264 2.51 -33.80 8.91
C MET A 264 2.00 -32.40 8.61
N ALA A 265 1.29 -32.21 7.50
CA ALA A 265 0.66 -30.93 7.15
C ALA A 265 -0.40 -30.52 8.18
N GLU A 266 -1.28 -31.45 8.56
CA GLU A 266 -2.30 -31.22 9.58
C GLU A 266 -1.67 -30.87 10.93
N LYS A 267 -0.67 -31.64 11.38
CA LYS A 267 0.06 -31.34 12.62
C LYS A 267 0.78 -30.00 12.60
N ALA A 268 1.39 -29.65 11.46
CA ALA A 268 2.06 -28.36 11.30
C ALA A 268 1.03 -27.22 11.35
N TRP A 269 -0.10 -27.36 10.65
CA TRP A 269 -1.21 -26.41 10.67
C TRP A 269 -1.78 -26.23 12.08
N GLU A 270 -2.01 -27.31 12.81
CA GLU A 270 -2.53 -27.26 14.17
C GLU A 270 -1.57 -26.53 15.10
N LYS A 271 -0.29 -26.92 15.07
CA LYS A 271 0.76 -26.36 15.93
C LYS A 271 1.02 -24.88 15.64
N GLN A 272 1.11 -24.51 14.36
CA GLN A 272 1.56 -23.18 13.94
C GLN A 272 0.42 -22.21 13.68
N VAL A 273 -0.82 -22.67 13.63
CA VAL A 273 -1.97 -21.82 13.28
C VAL A 273 -3.09 -22.02 14.29
N THR A 274 -3.83 -23.14 14.26
CA THR A 274 -5.09 -23.21 15.04
C THR A 274 -4.88 -23.18 16.55
N ASN A 275 -3.79 -23.76 17.08
CA ASN A 275 -3.52 -23.78 18.52
C ASN A 275 -2.97 -22.44 19.04
N LEU A 276 -2.60 -21.51 18.15
CA LEU A 276 -2.10 -20.19 18.55
C LEU A 276 -3.22 -19.18 18.81
N TYR A 277 -4.44 -19.43 18.30
CA TYR A 277 -5.55 -18.49 18.39
C TYR A 277 -6.68 -19.00 19.30
N ASP A 278 -7.40 -18.07 19.93
CA ASP A 278 -8.64 -18.37 20.65
C ASP A 278 -9.76 -18.71 19.66
N MET A 279 -9.89 -20.00 19.37
CA MET A 279 -10.88 -20.55 18.45
C MET A 279 -12.35 -20.36 18.90
N LYS A 280 -12.58 -20.00 20.17
CA LYS A 280 -13.95 -19.83 20.69
C LYS A 280 -14.51 -18.45 20.34
N ASN A 281 -13.69 -17.41 20.41
CA ASN A 281 -14.17 -16.03 20.30
C ASN A 281 -13.47 -15.19 19.23
N LYS A 282 -12.23 -15.52 18.85
CA LYS A 282 -11.38 -14.63 18.04
C LYS A 282 -10.97 -15.20 16.69
N ALA A 283 -11.06 -16.52 16.50
CA ALA A 283 -10.69 -17.17 15.26
C ALA A 283 -11.63 -18.32 14.90
N HIS A 284 -11.86 -18.54 13.61
CA HIS A 284 -12.76 -19.56 13.09
C HIS A 284 -12.15 -20.26 11.88
N VAL A 285 -12.21 -21.59 11.84
CA VAL A 285 -11.88 -22.36 10.63
C VAL A 285 -13.09 -22.32 9.71
N ILE A 286 -12.88 -21.83 8.49
CA ILE A 286 -13.89 -21.73 7.45
C ILE A 286 -13.54 -22.74 6.36
N THR A 287 -14.57 -23.42 5.85
CA THR A 287 -14.44 -24.27 4.66
C THR A 287 -15.11 -23.57 3.49
N THR A 288 -14.42 -23.45 2.37
CA THR A 288 -14.93 -22.79 1.17
C THR A 288 -14.85 -23.72 -0.03
N THR A 289 -15.93 -23.74 -0.82
CA THR A 289 -15.94 -24.44 -2.10
C THR A 289 -15.26 -23.58 -3.16
N VAL A 290 -14.19 -24.11 -3.76
CA VAL A 290 -13.48 -23.48 -4.88
C VAL A 290 -13.87 -24.19 -6.17
N ASP A 291 -14.19 -23.41 -7.21
CA ASP A 291 -14.60 -23.86 -8.55
C ASP A 291 -15.73 -24.92 -8.55
N GLY A 292 -16.59 -24.88 -7.53
CA GLY A 292 -17.72 -25.80 -7.37
C GLY A 292 -17.33 -27.25 -7.09
N ARG A 293 -16.06 -27.54 -6.77
CA ARG A 293 -15.55 -28.92 -6.63
C ARG A 293 -14.77 -29.14 -5.33
N ALA A 294 -13.75 -28.34 -5.08
CA ALA A 294 -12.83 -28.57 -3.97
C ALA A 294 -13.28 -27.87 -2.69
N GLN A 295 -13.21 -28.54 -1.54
CA GLN A 295 -13.47 -27.96 -0.23
C GLN A 295 -12.14 -27.66 0.46
N ILE A 296 -11.82 -26.37 0.63
CA ILE A 296 -10.59 -25.94 1.27
C ILE A 296 -10.85 -25.31 2.64
N LYS A 297 -10.08 -25.72 3.64
CA LYS A 297 -10.11 -25.16 5.00
C LYS A 297 -9.07 -24.04 5.13
N TRP A 298 -9.46 -22.95 5.79
CA TRP A 298 -8.59 -21.81 6.09
C TRP A 298 -9.03 -21.16 7.40
N LEU A 299 -8.14 -20.44 8.08
CA LEU A 299 -8.44 -19.79 9.36
C LEU A 299 -8.75 -18.32 9.14
N LYS A 300 -9.85 -17.82 9.72
CA LYS A 300 -10.19 -16.40 9.79
C LYS A 300 -9.99 -15.88 11.21
N THR A 301 -9.32 -14.74 11.36
CA THR A 301 -9.28 -13.95 12.60
C THR A 301 -9.96 -12.59 12.36
N GLU A 302 -9.88 -11.65 13.32
CA GLU A 302 -10.37 -10.27 13.14
C GLU A 302 -9.71 -9.59 11.92
N PHE A 303 -8.37 -9.63 11.80
CA PHE A 303 -7.61 -8.90 10.78
C PHE A 303 -6.84 -9.78 9.80
N THR A 304 -6.86 -11.11 9.96
CA THR A 304 -6.07 -12.02 9.11
C THR A 304 -6.89 -13.17 8.55
N ARG A 305 -6.44 -13.69 7.42
CA ARG A 305 -6.84 -14.99 6.86
C ARG A 305 -5.58 -15.82 6.72
N HIS A 306 -5.56 -17.04 7.26
CA HIS A 306 -4.43 -17.94 7.09
C HIS A 306 -4.81 -19.05 6.13
N VAL A 307 -3.93 -19.33 5.17
CA VAL A 307 -4.00 -20.46 4.23
C VAL A 307 -2.67 -21.22 4.23
N MET A 308 -2.67 -22.44 3.72
CA MET A 308 -1.45 -23.25 3.60
C MET A 308 -1.08 -23.52 2.15
N LEU A 309 0.22 -23.58 1.89
CA LEU A 309 0.81 -24.19 0.71
C LEU A 309 1.74 -25.32 1.15
N ILE A 310 1.86 -26.34 0.31
CA ILE A 310 2.68 -27.53 0.55
C ILE A 310 3.61 -27.72 -0.65
N SER A 311 4.64 -28.55 -0.53
CA SER A 311 5.53 -28.85 -1.66
C SER A 311 4.77 -29.42 -2.87
N ASP A 312 4.96 -28.80 -4.04
CA ASP A 312 4.44 -29.27 -5.34
C ASP A 312 5.05 -30.61 -5.79
N LEU A 313 6.14 -31.05 -5.14
CA LEU A 313 6.78 -32.35 -5.40
C LEU A 313 5.87 -33.52 -5.02
N LEU A 314 4.83 -33.27 -4.22
CA LEU A 314 3.92 -34.29 -3.71
C LEU A 314 2.58 -34.17 -4.43
N PRO A 315 1.97 -35.28 -4.89
CA PRO A 315 0.66 -35.23 -5.55
C PRO A 315 -0.43 -34.55 -4.72
N PHE A 316 -0.48 -34.83 -3.41
CA PHE A 316 -1.45 -34.19 -2.52
C PHE A 316 -1.13 -32.70 -2.31
N GLY A 317 0.15 -32.34 -2.17
CA GLY A 317 0.59 -30.95 -2.02
C GLY A 317 0.25 -30.11 -3.24
N LYS A 318 0.42 -30.68 -4.44
CA LYS A 318 0.01 -30.06 -5.71
C LYS A 318 -1.50 -29.81 -5.75
N GLN A 319 -2.32 -30.75 -5.28
CA GLN A 319 -3.77 -30.58 -5.23
C GLN A 319 -4.17 -29.48 -4.23
N VAL A 320 -3.63 -29.52 -3.00
CA VAL A 320 -3.84 -28.47 -1.99
C VAL A 320 -3.45 -27.10 -2.54
N ASN A 321 -2.32 -27.00 -3.23
CA ASN A 321 -1.88 -25.74 -3.82
C ASN A 321 -2.81 -25.25 -4.92
N ILE A 322 -3.31 -26.12 -5.81
CA ILE A 322 -4.30 -25.74 -6.84
C ILE A 322 -5.54 -25.12 -6.17
N ASP A 323 -6.05 -25.77 -5.13
CA ASP A 323 -7.26 -25.34 -4.43
C ASP A 323 -7.01 -24.04 -3.62
N THR A 324 -5.86 -23.92 -2.94
CA THR A 324 -5.46 -22.69 -2.24
C THR A 324 -5.31 -21.52 -3.20
N ILE A 325 -4.67 -21.74 -4.35
CA ILE A 325 -4.51 -20.69 -5.35
C ILE A 325 -5.87 -20.29 -5.92
N GLY A 326 -6.75 -21.24 -6.23
CA GLY A 326 -8.12 -20.94 -6.66
C GLY A 326 -8.90 -20.10 -5.65
N LEU A 327 -8.78 -20.41 -4.35
CA LEU A 327 -9.37 -19.62 -3.27
C LEU A 327 -8.84 -18.17 -3.25
N LEU A 328 -7.52 -18.00 -3.34
CA LEU A 328 -6.90 -16.66 -3.39
C LEU A 328 -7.40 -15.87 -4.61
N ARG A 329 -7.49 -16.52 -5.78
CA ARG A 329 -8.03 -15.90 -7.01
C ARG A 329 -9.48 -15.47 -6.83
N GLN A 330 -10.30 -16.29 -6.18
CA GLN A 330 -11.69 -15.97 -5.88
C GLN A 330 -11.81 -14.76 -4.95
N TRP A 331 -10.99 -14.65 -3.91
CA TRP A 331 -10.99 -13.48 -3.02
C TRP A 331 -10.60 -12.20 -3.74
N VAL A 332 -9.55 -12.25 -4.56
CA VAL A 332 -9.10 -11.09 -5.35
C VAL A 332 -10.19 -10.67 -6.34
N THR A 333 -10.77 -11.63 -7.07
CA THR A 333 -11.86 -11.38 -8.03
C THR A 333 -13.10 -10.78 -7.36
N ALA A 334 -13.52 -11.34 -6.22
CA ALA A 334 -14.69 -10.85 -5.48
C ALA A 334 -14.50 -9.42 -4.97
N PHE A 335 -13.29 -9.05 -4.55
CA PHE A 335 -12.99 -7.67 -4.19
C PHE A 335 -13.05 -6.76 -5.42
N CYS A 336 -12.39 -7.13 -6.52
CA CYS A 336 -12.32 -6.29 -7.72
C CYS A 336 -13.68 -6.01 -8.37
N ALA A 337 -14.68 -6.88 -8.17
CA ALA A 337 -16.01 -6.75 -8.76
C ALA A 337 -16.71 -5.40 -8.49
N ASN A 338 -16.39 -4.73 -7.37
CA ASN A 338 -16.99 -3.46 -6.97
C ASN A 338 -16.03 -2.26 -7.03
N HIS A 339 -14.83 -2.43 -7.60
CA HIS A 339 -13.80 -1.39 -7.61
C HIS A 339 -13.63 -0.76 -8.98
N THR A 340 -13.36 0.54 -8.99
CA THR A 340 -12.98 1.27 -10.20
C THR A 340 -11.48 1.20 -10.40
N GLN A 341 -11.04 1.30 -11.66
CA GLN A 341 -9.60 1.36 -11.95
C GLN A 341 -8.93 2.54 -11.22
N LYS A 342 -7.73 2.29 -10.71
CA LYS A 342 -6.84 3.29 -10.11
C LYS A 342 -5.47 3.19 -10.77
N ASN A 343 -4.71 4.28 -10.69
CA ASN A 343 -3.35 4.34 -11.19
C ASN A 343 -2.34 4.26 -10.06
N ILE A 344 -1.37 3.35 -10.15
CA ILE A 344 -0.39 3.10 -9.09
C ILE A 344 0.47 4.33 -8.79
N PHE A 345 0.86 5.10 -9.81
CA PHE A 345 1.65 6.33 -9.62
C PHE A 345 0.83 7.42 -8.97
N ARG A 346 -0.44 7.60 -9.37
CA ARG A 346 -1.34 8.58 -8.73
C ARG A 346 -1.57 8.26 -7.26
N GLU A 347 -1.81 6.99 -6.92
CA GLU A 347 -1.95 6.57 -5.52
C GLU A 347 -0.64 6.68 -4.74
N LEU A 348 0.49 6.31 -5.35
CA LEU A 348 1.81 6.54 -4.77
C LEU A 348 2.01 8.02 -4.45
N PHE A 349 1.79 8.91 -5.41
CA PHE A 349 1.96 10.35 -5.22
C PHE A 349 1.02 10.90 -4.17
N LYS A 350 -0.22 10.42 -4.13
CA LYS A 350 -1.17 10.78 -3.09
C LYS A 350 -0.67 10.38 -1.70
N ILE A 351 -0.20 9.15 -1.52
CA ILE A 351 0.35 8.68 -0.23
C ILE A 351 1.57 9.51 0.17
N LEU A 352 2.49 9.74 -0.77
CA LEU A 352 3.69 10.55 -0.54
C LEU A 352 3.33 12.02 -0.20
N ASN A 353 2.27 12.57 -0.79
CA ASN A 353 1.82 13.96 -0.59
C ASN A 353 0.89 14.18 0.62
N GLU A 354 0.00 13.25 0.97
CA GLU A 354 -0.91 13.37 2.13
C GLU A 354 -0.11 13.52 3.43
N ASN A 355 0.99 12.77 3.50
CA ASN A 355 2.04 12.84 4.50
C ASN A 355 2.74 14.20 4.63
N LEU A 356 2.66 15.07 3.60
CA LEU A 356 3.14 16.45 3.63
C LEU A 356 2.10 17.42 4.22
N LYS A 357 0.79 17.16 4.02
CA LYS A 357 -0.31 18.08 4.38
C LYS A 357 -0.77 17.96 5.84
N GLU A 358 -0.79 16.77 6.44
CA GLU A 358 -1.29 16.56 7.81
C GLU A 358 -0.46 17.29 8.89
N LYS A 359 0.78 17.72 8.59
CA LYS A 359 1.66 18.44 9.54
C LYS A 359 1.67 19.97 9.38
N GLN A 360 0.96 20.55 8.39
CA GLN A 360 0.89 22.02 8.22
C GLN A 360 -0.30 22.69 8.96
N ASN A 361 -1.15 21.95 9.66
CA ASN A 361 -2.21 22.52 10.48
C ASN A 361 -1.99 22.35 12.00
N PRO A 362 -1.11 23.17 12.61
CA PRO A 362 -1.30 23.60 13.98
C PRO A 362 -1.63 25.10 13.97
N GLY A 363 -2.92 25.43 14.02
CA GLY A 363 -3.45 26.72 14.45
C GLY A 363 -3.15 27.94 13.57
N ILE A 364 -3.98 28.17 12.54
CA ILE A 364 -4.14 29.53 12.00
C ILE A 364 -5.40 30.13 12.62
N VAL A 365 -5.15 31.11 13.51
CA VAL A 365 -6.13 32.04 14.05
C VAL A 365 -6.81 32.75 12.88
N ARG A 366 -8.15 32.66 12.84
CA ARG A 366 -8.97 33.44 11.91
C ARG A 366 -8.84 34.92 12.26
N SER A 367 -8.27 35.72 11.36
CA SER A 367 -8.55 37.15 11.30
C SER A 367 -9.31 37.44 10.02
N ASP A 368 -10.57 37.81 10.18
CA ASP A 368 -11.43 38.34 9.14
C ASP A 368 -10.83 39.61 8.55
N SER A 369 -10.70 39.67 7.22
CA SER A 369 -10.96 40.83 6.34
C SER A 369 -10.20 40.67 5.03
N ILE A 370 -10.92 40.38 3.94
CA ILE A 370 -10.95 41.13 2.68
C ILE A 370 -11.82 40.34 1.70
N LYS A 371 -12.90 40.98 1.25
CA LYS A 371 -13.83 40.49 0.23
C LYS A 371 -13.25 40.79 -1.16
N GLU A 372 -13.08 39.70 -1.90
CA GLU A 372 -13.20 39.46 -3.36
C GLU A 372 -13.22 40.65 -4.34
N ILE A 373 -12.51 40.48 -5.47
CA ILE A 373 -13.11 40.40 -6.82
C ILE A 373 -12.22 39.50 -7.71
N HIS A 374 -12.89 38.58 -8.42
CA HIS A 374 -12.39 37.51 -9.29
C HIS A 374 -11.77 38.02 -10.61
N VAL A 375 -10.67 37.39 -11.09
CA VAL A 375 -10.47 36.90 -12.47
C VAL A 375 -9.38 35.80 -12.44
N ALA A 376 -9.60 34.71 -13.20
CA ALA A 376 -8.71 33.57 -13.49
C ALA A 376 -8.65 32.42 -12.45
N GLN A 377 -9.60 31.49 -12.60
CA GLN A 377 -9.40 30.08 -12.28
C GLN A 377 -8.24 29.55 -13.15
N ASP A 378 -7.07 29.27 -12.55
CA ASP A 378 -6.08 28.24 -12.98
C ASP A 378 -4.67 28.33 -12.33
N GLN A 379 -4.41 29.16 -11.32
CA GLN A 379 -3.04 29.30 -10.77
C GLN A 379 -2.90 29.27 -9.24
N LEU A 380 -3.50 28.26 -8.58
CA LEU A 380 -3.34 28.09 -7.11
C LEU A 380 -2.90 26.70 -6.64
N LEU A 381 -2.21 25.95 -7.51
CA LEU A 381 -1.55 24.69 -7.14
C LEU A 381 -0.12 24.74 -7.70
N ASP A 382 0.92 24.75 -6.84
CA ASP A 382 2.21 24.02 -7.06
C ASP A 382 3.38 24.37 -6.14
N SER A 383 3.14 24.53 -4.84
CA SER A 383 4.23 24.63 -3.85
C SER A 383 4.57 23.32 -3.13
N ASN A 384 4.04 22.16 -3.56
CA ASN A 384 4.21 20.87 -2.88
C ASN A 384 4.17 19.62 -3.81
N LYS A 385 4.42 19.74 -5.12
CA LYS A 385 4.24 18.61 -6.04
C LYS A 385 5.46 17.67 -6.12
N LEU A 386 5.19 16.36 -6.08
CA LEU A 386 6.04 15.35 -6.71
C LEU A 386 6.07 15.61 -8.21
N SER A 387 7.25 15.54 -8.81
CA SER A 387 7.48 15.69 -10.24
C SER A 387 8.31 14.53 -10.77
N VAL A 388 8.16 14.25 -12.05
CA VAL A 388 9.05 13.34 -12.76
C VAL A 388 10.01 14.17 -13.60
N ILE A 389 11.30 13.87 -13.51
CA ILE A 389 12.36 14.58 -14.23
C ILE A 389 13.04 13.60 -15.17
N LYS A 390 13.27 13.99 -16.42
CA LYS A 390 14.09 13.23 -17.36
C LYS A 390 15.53 13.76 -17.36
N ARG A 391 16.52 12.89 -17.16
CA ARG A 391 17.96 13.21 -17.27
C ARG A 391 18.66 12.10 -18.04
N GLU A 392 19.41 12.46 -19.09
CA GLU A 392 20.24 11.50 -19.85
C GLU A 392 19.47 10.23 -20.27
N ASN A 393 18.25 10.41 -20.80
CA ASN A 393 17.31 9.33 -21.19
C ASN A 393 16.77 8.43 -20.06
N LYS A 394 17.00 8.79 -18.80
CA LYS A 394 16.39 8.14 -17.64
C LYS A 394 15.33 9.01 -17.00
N TYR A 395 14.38 8.38 -16.31
CA TYR A 395 13.29 9.05 -15.61
C TYR A 395 13.55 9.00 -14.10
N TYR A 396 13.20 10.06 -13.40
CA TYR A 396 13.42 10.17 -11.96
C TYR A 396 12.17 10.72 -11.28
N LEU A 397 11.66 10.03 -10.27
CA LEU A 397 10.64 10.57 -9.37
C LEU A 397 11.32 11.49 -8.35
N HIS A 398 10.93 12.75 -8.29
CA HIS A 398 11.57 13.77 -7.47
C HIS A 398 10.52 14.62 -6.73
N SER A 399 10.87 15.12 -5.55
CA SER A 399 10.05 16.07 -4.81
C SER A 399 10.94 17.03 -4.03
N PRO A 400 11.11 18.29 -4.49
CA PRO A 400 12.04 19.23 -3.85
C PRO A 400 11.62 19.64 -2.42
N TYR A 401 10.36 19.38 -2.07
CA TYR A 401 9.78 19.69 -0.75
C TYR A 401 9.65 18.46 0.14
N PHE A 402 10.10 17.28 -0.32
CA PHE A 402 10.07 16.08 0.47
C PHE A 402 11.08 16.14 1.61
N LYS A 403 10.61 16.28 2.86
CA LYS A 403 11.46 16.05 4.04
C LYS A 403 11.32 14.60 4.49
N GLU A 404 12.44 13.96 4.78
CA GLU A 404 12.53 12.54 5.15
C GLU A 404 11.53 12.11 6.25
N ASN A 405 11.21 13.01 7.17
CA ASN A 405 10.27 12.81 8.29
C ASN A 405 8.77 12.75 7.89
N HIS A 406 8.45 12.77 6.59
CA HIS A 406 7.07 12.78 6.09
C HIS A 406 6.54 11.39 5.76
N LEU A 407 7.37 10.42 5.36
CA LEU A 407 6.92 9.05 5.07
C LEU A 407 6.81 8.11 6.27
N ASP A 408 6.81 8.64 7.48
CA ASP A 408 6.63 7.90 8.73
C ASP A 408 5.19 7.37 8.85
N THR A 409 4.90 6.34 8.04
CA THR A 409 3.65 5.58 8.03
C THR A 409 3.73 4.32 8.91
N THR A 410 4.91 4.10 9.52
CA THR A 410 5.04 3.50 10.86
C THR A 410 5.92 4.38 11.73
N PRO A 411 5.80 4.29 13.07
CA PRO A 411 6.72 4.95 13.98
C PRO A 411 8.16 4.44 13.71
N ASN A 412 8.97 5.25 13.03
CA ASN A 412 10.38 5.46 13.36
C ASN A 412 10.55 6.71 14.23
N SER A 413 9.42 7.28 14.65
CA SER A 413 9.25 7.95 15.91
C SER A 413 10.12 7.26 16.95
N PHE A 414 11.14 7.93 17.51
CA PHE A 414 11.90 7.41 18.63
C PHE A 414 10.95 6.68 19.60
N GLU A 415 11.05 5.36 19.75
CA GLU A 415 10.16 4.59 20.62
C GLU A 415 10.83 4.50 22.00
N PRO A 416 10.48 5.39 22.94
CA PRO A 416 11.05 5.31 24.28
C PRO A 416 10.65 3.99 24.93
N ALA A 417 11.63 3.31 25.52
CA ALA A 417 11.36 2.19 26.40
C ALA A 417 10.57 2.68 27.62
N PHE A 418 9.66 1.87 28.13
CA PHE A 418 8.91 2.21 29.32
C PHE A 418 8.62 1.00 30.19
N ASP A 419 8.52 1.24 31.49
CA ASP A 419 8.07 0.29 32.49
C ASP A 419 6.81 0.81 33.19
N ILE A 420 5.95 -0.13 33.60
CA ILE A 420 4.79 0.15 34.43
C ILE A 420 4.94 -0.67 35.71
N VAL A 421 5.07 0.02 36.84
CA VAL A 421 5.14 -0.59 38.17
C VAL A 421 3.82 -0.33 38.87
N ARG A 422 3.14 -1.41 39.26
CA ARG A 422 1.91 -1.35 40.05
C ARG A 422 2.23 -1.78 41.48
N SER A 423 1.78 -1.00 42.44
CA SER A 423 1.89 -1.30 43.86
C SER A 423 0.59 -0.91 44.56
N PRO A 424 0.34 -1.43 45.78
CA PRO A 424 -0.83 -1.02 46.56
C PRO A 424 -0.89 0.48 46.88
N GLU A 425 0.22 1.21 46.75
CA GLU A 425 0.32 2.63 47.11
C GLU A 425 0.35 3.55 45.87
N GLU A 426 0.98 3.10 44.78
CA GLU A 426 1.15 3.89 43.57
C GLU A 426 1.17 3.07 42.27
N TYR A 427 0.68 3.72 41.21
CA TYR A 427 0.83 3.33 39.82
C TYR A 427 1.88 4.21 39.16
N LEU A 428 3.04 3.66 38.87
CA LEU A 428 4.21 4.37 38.36
C LEU A 428 4.48 3.97 36.90
N ILE A 429 4.56 4.97 36.03
CA ILE A 429 5.02 4.83 34.65
C ILE A 429 6.42 5.46 34.56
N ILE A 430 7.38 4.70 34.06
CA ILE A 430 8.77 5.12 33.84
C ILE A 430 9.01 5.08 32.32
N ILE A 431 9.49 6.17 31.73
CA ILE A 431 9.68 6.29 30.28
C ILE A 431 11.10 6.82 30.03
N ASP A 432 11.92 6.06 29.33
CA ASP A 432 13.27 6.46 28.95
C ASP A 432 13.25 7.29 27.68
N THR A 433 13.53 8.58 27.82
CA THR A 433 13.61 9.60 26.76
C THR A 433 15.01 10.23 26.65
N PRO A 434 16.10 9.44 26.52
CA PRO A 434 17.46 9.98 26.50
C PRO A 434 17.70 10.94 25.32
N GLY A 435 18.25 12.11 25.62
CA GLY A 435 18.53 13.15 24.63
C GLY A 435 17.29 13.92 24.16
N ILE A 436 16.22 13.94 24.96
CA ILE A 436 15.06 14.82 24.78
C ILE A 436 15.06 15.83 25.92
N ALA A 437 14.86 17.11 25.62
CA ALA A 437 14.71 18.13 26.65
C ALA A 437 13.31 18.06 27.28
N GLU A 438 13.16 18.43 28.56
CA GLU A 438 11.88 18.31 29.26
C GLU A 438 10.78 19.15 28.61
N GLU A 439 11.14 20.33 28.12
CA GLU A 439 10.27 21.25 27.38
C GLU A 439 9.72 20.65 26.08
N ASN A 440 10.43 19.67 25.51
CA ASN A 440 10.01 18.96 24.30
C ASN A 440 9.11 17.75 24.61
N LEU A 441 8.77 17.53 25.89
CA LEU A 441 7.85 16.49 26.35
C LEU A 441 6.48 17.08 26.71
N ILE A 442 5.47 16.72 25.93
CA ILE A 442 4.08 17.08 26.14
C ILE A 442 3.39 15.94 26.88
N VAL A 443 2.93 16.19 28.10
CA VAL A 443 2.22 15.18 28.90
C VAL A 443 0.81 15.65 29.21
N ARG A 444 -0.16 15.06 28.52
CA ARG A 444 -1.59 15.36 28.60
C ARG A 444 -2.36 14.24 29.29
N ARG A 445 -3.49 14.56 29.89
CA ARG A 445 -4.39 13.55 30.47
C ARG A 445 -5.82 13.87 30.09
N THR A 446 -6.53 12.86 29.58
CA THR A 446 -7.96 12.92 29.28
C THR A 446 -8.65 11.81 30.06
N LYS A 447 -9.37 12.15 31.13
CA LYS A 447 -9.97 11.18 32.07
C LYS A 447 -8.92 10.19 32.61
N ASN A 448 -9.12 8.89 32.45
CA ASN A 448 -8.19 7.84 32.88
C ASN A 448 -7.15 7.48 31.80
N VAL A 449 -6.95 8.34 30.79
CA VAL A 449 -5.93 8.13 29.74
C VAL A 449 -4.86 9.19 29.87
N LEU A 450 -3.61 8.75 30.08
CA LEU A 450 -2.41 9.56 30.05
C LEU A 450 -1.78 9.47 28.66
N ILE A 451 -1.44 10.62 28.08
CA ILE A 451 -0.81 10.74 26.77
C ILE A 451 0.55 11.43 26.97
N VAL A 452 1.61 10.83 26.45
CA VAL A 452 2.98 11.36 26.47
C VAL A 452 3.46 11.48 25.04
N GLU A 453 3.81 12.70 24.63
CA GLU A 453 4.32 13.02 23.31
C GLU A 453 5.66 13.73 23.43
N GLY A 454 6.51 13.58 22.43
CA GLY A 454 7.73 14.39 22.34
C GLY A 454 8.46 14.21 21.04
N VAL A 455 9.60 14.88 20.88
CA VAL A 455 10.45 14.79 19.69
C VAL A 455 11.90 14.67 20.10
N ARG A 456 12.58 13.62 19.61
CA ARG A 456 14.03 13.49 19.69
C ARG A 456 14.65 14.04 18.42
N GLU A 457 15.23 15.22 18.52
CA GLU A 457 15.91 15.87 17.41
C GLU A 457 17.32 15.29 17.20
N LYS A 458 17.83 15.40 15.97
CA LYS A 458 19.23 15.06 15.67
C LYS A 458 20.12 16.18 16.23
N ASP A 459 21.12 15.78 17.00
CA ASP A 459 22.01 16.66 17.76
C ASP A 459 23.42 16.79 17.13
N PHE A 460 23.56 16.44 15.85
CA PHE A 460 24.83 16.55 15.11
C PHE A 460 24.60 16.88 13.64
N ASP A 461 25.55 17.63 13.08
CA ASP A 461 25.66 17.91 11.65
C ASP A 461 26.83 17.08 11.08
N GLY A 462 26.55 16.26 10.07
CA GLY A 462 27.55 15.41 9.38
C GLY A 462 27.12 13.95 9.22
N GLU A 463 27.90 13.20 8.43
CA GLU A 463 27.74 11.75 8.31
C GLU A 463 28.40 11.05 9.50
N SER A 464 27.60 10.55 10.46
CA SER A 464 28.13 9.66 11.49
C SER A 464 28.61 8.35 10.86
N GLN A 465 29.81 7.90 11.26
CA GLN A 465 30.35 6.60 10.82
C GLN A 465 29.43 5.45 11.26
N GLU A 466 28.74 5.59 12.40
CA GLU A 466 27.78 4.62 12.93
C GLU A 466 26.46 5.30 13.38
N PHE A 467 25.32 4.71 13.00
CA PHE A 467 23.99 5.16 13.41
C PHE A 467 23.28 4.03 14.17
N MET A 468 23.19 4.16 15.49
CA MET A 468 22.41 3.26 16.36
C MET A 468 21.25 3.98 17.08
N ARG A 469 21.27 5.32 17.13
CA ARG A 469 20.24 6.13 17.79
C ARG A 469 19.06 6.36 16.85
N SER A 470 17.85 6.09 17.33
CA SER A 470 16.59 6.47 16.66
C SER A 470 16.20 7.91 17.04
N PHE A 471 15.66 8.65 16.08
CA PHE A 471 15.24 10.05 16.19
C PHE A 471 13.82 10.22 15.65
N GLY A 472 13.13 11.29 16.04
CA GLY A 472 11.78 11.60 15.55
C GLY A 472 10.79 11.88 16.67
N LYS A 473 9.53 12.12 16.29
CA LYS A 473 8.43 12.34 17.26
C LYS A 473 8.13 11.06 18.03
N PHE A 474 7.29 11.07 19.05
CA PHE A 474 6.73 9.84 19.63
C PHE A 474 5.40 10.13 20.29
N TYR A 475 4.57 9.09 20.45
CA TYR A 475 3.27 9.14 21.10
C TYR A 475 3.07 7.87 21.90
N LEU A 476 2.92 7.99 23.22
CA LEU A 476 2.59 6.90 24.13
C LEU A 476 1.26 7.19 24.83
N GLU A 477 0.45 6.15 24.96
CA GLU A 477 -0.85 6.23 25.62
C GLU A 477 -0.97 5.15 26.69
N PHE A 478 -1.31 5.56 27.91
CA PHE A 478 -1.45 4.69 29.07
C PHE A 478 -2.84 4.85 29.67
N LYS A 479 -3.56 3.74 29.78
CA LYS A 479 -4.81 3.69 30.55
C LYS A 479 -4.49 3.49 32.03
N ILE A 480 -4.87 4.47 32.84
CA ILE A 480 -4.77 4.42 34.30
C ILE A 480 -5.90 3.49 34.81
N PRO A 481 -5.55 2.43 35.56
CA PRO A 481 -6.56 1.55 36.17
C PRO A 481 -7.46 2.30 37.16
N SER A 482 -8.68 1.78 37.40
CA SER A 482 -9.71 2.47 38.20
C SER A 482 -9.42 2.50 39.69
N ASP A 483 -8.55 1.62 40.18
CA ASP A 483 -8.03 1.53 41.55
C ASP A 483 -6.97 2.61 41.87
N TYR A 484 -6.67 3.51 40.93
CA TYR A 484 -5.77 4.64 41.13
C TYR A 484 -6.44 5.96 40.77
N ASP A 485 -6.24 6.97 41.60
CA ASP A 485 -6.78 8.30 41.37
C ASP A 485 -6.05 8.95 40.18
N TYR A 486 -6.69 8.93 39.02
CA TYR A 486 -6.18 9.53 37.80
C TYR A 486 -5.99 11.06 37.90
N ARG A 487 -6.52 11.72 38.93
CA ARG A 487 -6.33 13.15 39.20
C ARG A 487 -5.03 13.41 39.96
N SER A 488 -4.64 12.50 40.84
CA SER A 488 -3.34 12.53 41.51
C SER A 488 -2.22 12.29 40.49
N ARG A 489 -1.44 13.32 40.16
CA ARG A 489 -0.36 13.21 39.19
C ARG A 489 0.90 13.87 39.72
N LYS A 490 1.96 13.08 39.92
CA LYS A 490 3.31 13.58 40.17
C LYS A 490 4.19 13.27 38.96
N LYS A 491 4.82 14.30 38.38
CA LYS A 491 5.75 14.19 37.24
C LYS A 491 7.16 14.51 37.73
N VAL A 492 8.13 13.66 37.43
CA VAL A 492 9.55 13.90 37.67
C VAL A 492 10.32 13.56 36.40
N TYR A 493 11.10 14.51 35.89
CA TYR A 493 12.02 14.28 34.78
C TYR A 493 13.46 14.40 35.27
N LYS A 494 14.28 13.38 35.05
CA LYS A 494 15.67 13.38 35.49
C LYS A 494 16.51 12.43 34.64
N ASP A 495 17.69 12.90 34.23
CA ASP A 495 18.72 12.10 33.53
C ASP A 495 18.20 11.35 32.29
N GLY A 496 17.29 11.98 31.54
CA GLY A 496 16.70 11.34 30.36
C GLY A 496 15.52 10.42 30.64
N THR A 497 15.04 10.30 31.89
CA THR A 497 13.91 9.43 32.26
C THR A 497 12.75 10.25 32.82
N LEU A 498 11.56 10.05 32.26
CA LEU A 498 10.29 10.61 32.72
C LEU A 498 9.56 9.61 33.62
N ARG A 499 9.29 10.00 34.87
CA ARG A 499 8.51 9.24 35.84
C ARG A 499 7.18 9.95 36.10
N ILE A 500 6.08 9.21 35.99
CA ILE A 500 4.73 9.71 36.27
C ILE A 500 4.06 8.75 37.22
N SER A 501 3.69 9.22 38.42
CA SER A 501 2.98 8.41 39.42
C SER A 501 1.59 8.93 39.72
N PHE A 502 0.70 7.97 39.98
CA PHE A 502 -0.68 8.14 40.43
C PHE A 502 -0.85 7.37 41.74
N LYS A 503 -1.49 7.98 42.73
CA LYS A 503 -1.77 7.35 44.02
C LYS A 503 -2.91 6.35 43.87
N HIS A 504 -2.92 5.34 44.73
CA HIS A 504 -4.09 4.49 44.91
C HIS A 504 -5.32 5.34 45.23
N ASP A 505 -6.46 5.02 44.61
CA ASP A 505 -7.74 5.68 44.90
C ASP A 505 -8.26 5.09 46.21
N VAL A 506 -8.30 5.89 47.28
CA VAL A 506 -8.76 5.44 48.60
C VAL A 506 -10.27 5.68 48.77
N ASP A 507 -10.90 6.31 47.79
CA ASP A 507 -12.33 6.63 47.82
C ASP A 507 -13.14 5.53 47.11
N ASP A 508 -13.76 4.66 47.92
CA ASP A 508 -15.02 3.97 47.62
C ASP A 508 -16.08 4.45 48.63
#